data_AF-A0A967N8H2-F1
#
_entry.id   AF-A0A967N8H2-F1
#
_cell.length_a   1.000
_cell.length_b   1.000
_cell.length_c   1.000
_cell.angle_alpha   90.00
_cell.angle_beta   90.00
_cell.angle_gamma   90.00
#
_symmetry.space_group_name_H-M   'P 1'
#
loop_
_entity.id
_entity.type
_entity.pdbx_description
1 polymer ?
#
loop_
_entity_poly.entity_id
_entity_poly.type
_entity_poly.pdbx_seq_one_letter_code
_entity_poly.pdbx_strand_id
1 'polypeptide(L)'
;MARRLGLDRVRSTDAFVPWLEERLSREPAPLYVDEPRRPETTGAPPGMPPLAGSLTLWHRALSETFPGARIESALDVLVELRWRKSPREVAVLRENARATVRALRAAAGRIGPGTTQRRAEAAVVSACLESGAQGPSFWPWTMSGPNATVDRLVRSFFDYEHLDRVMEPGDLVRVDIGCAGGGYGADVGRTLPVSGRFEGAQAEVWDLLVEGYLAGLDAMAPGVSLSEVRAASRARIRGLAPELESDAAREAARLLDDDGSWHAHGVGVESGEEAMAVLREGSVLAYEPMVAVDRDAFYLEDMIAVTGDGHEVLSAGLPYRSGEIARLMEGSRSGGAR
;
A
#
# COMPACT_ATOMS: atom_id res chain seq x y z
N MET A 1 24.62 22.31 13.13
CA MET A 1 23.94 21.28 12.29
C MET A 1 24.49 19.88 12.56
N ALA A 2 25.79 19.62 12.38
CA ALA A 2 26.44 18.31 12.61
C ALA A 2 26.04 17.63 13.93
N ARG A 3 26.25 18.32 15.07
CA ARG A 3 25.87 17.82 16.41
C ARG A 3 24.39 17.47 16.57
N ARG A 4 23.49 18.19 15.90
CA ARG A 4 22.03 17.94 15.96
C ARG A 4 21.65 16.66 15.20
N LEU A 5 22.38 16.36 14.13
CA LEU A 5 22.14 15.19 13.28
C LEU A 5 23.02 13.98 13.68
N GLY A 6 23.84 14.12 14.73
CA GLY A 6 24.78 13.07 15.14
C GLY A 6 25.89 12.79 14.11
N LEU A 7 26.19 13.74 13.21
CA LEU A 7 27.19 13.58 12.15
C LEU A 7 28.55 14.12 12.59
N ASP A 8 29.63 13.40 12.28
CA ASP A 8 31.01 13.84 12.57
C ASP A 8 31.45 15.04 11.74
N ARG A 9 30.97 15.12 10.49
CA ARG A 9 31.38 16.13 9.51
C ARG A 9 30.18 16.60 8.69
N VAL A 10 30.12 17.91 8.43
CA VAL A 10 29.17 18.55 7.51
C VAL A 10 29.98 19.48 6.61
N ARG A 11 29.81 19.36 5.29
CA ARG A 11 30.50 20.16 4.27
C ARG A 11 29.48 20.73 3.27
N SER A 12 29.87 21.77 2.54
CA SER A 12 29.10 22.25 1.38
C SER A 12 29.03 21.16 0.30
N THR A 13 27.95 21.14 -0.47
CA THR A 13 27.83 20.31 -1.68
C THR A 13 28.95 20.58 -2.68
N ASP A 14 29.45 21.81 -2.75
CA ASP A 14 30.58 22.17 -3.65
C ASP A 14 31.88 21.43 -3.30
N ALA A 15 31.99 20.94 -2.06
CA ALA A 15 33.15 20.19 -1.60
C ALA A 15 33.02 18.68 -1.86
N PHE A 16 31.89 18.19 -2.40
CA PHE A 16 31.61 16.76 -2.55
C PHE A 16 32.65 16.06 -3.42
N VAL A 17 32.90 16.56 -4.64
CA VAL A 17 33.85 15.94 -5.58
C VAL A 17 35.28 15.98 -5.03
N PRO A 18 35.86 17.13 -4.63
CA PRO A 18 37.22 17.16 -4.08
C PRO A 18 37.40 16.27 -2.84
N TRP A 19 36.37 16.19 -1.98
CA TRP A 19 36.41 15.34 -0.81
C TRP A 19 36.40 13.85 -1.17
N LEU A 20 35.60 13.45 -2.15
CA LEU A 20 35.51 12.06 -2.57
C LEU A 20 36.78 11.61 -3.30
N GLU A 21 37.38 12.48 -4.12
CA GLU A 21 38.71 12.26 -4.73
C GLU A 21 39.80 12.03 -3.67
N GLU A 22 39.90 12.93 -2.69
CA GLU A 22 40.84 12.79 -1.57
C GLU A 22 40.62 11.45 -0.85
N ARG A 23 39.37 11.11 -0.53
CA ARG A 23 39.01 9.87 0.16
C ARG A 23 39.44 8.65 -0.65
N LEU A 24 39.03 8.55 -1.91
CA LEU A 24 39.33 7.41 -2.78
C LEU A 24 40.84 7.24 -3.02
N SER A 25 41.60 8.33 -3.06
CA SER A 25 43.07 8.28 -3.20
C SER A 25 43.78 7.71 -1.98
N ARG A 26 43.20 7.90 -0.78
CA ARG A 26 43.76 7.43 0.50
C ARG A 26 43.31 6.01 0.80
N GLU A 27 42.07 5.68 0.49
CA GLU A 27 41.44 4.40 0.76
C GLU A 27 40.47 4.02 -0.38
N PRO A 28 40.90 3.18 -1.33
CA PRO A 28 40.08 2.76 -2.46
C PRO A 28 39.07 1.68 -2.01
N ALA A 29 38.02 2.12 -1.31
CA ALA A 29 36.88 1.30 -0.91
C ALA A 29 35.74 1.42 -1.93
N PRO A 30 34.82 0.43 -2.00
CA PRO A 30 33.63 0.56 -2.82
C PRO A 30 32.74 1.72 -2.36
N LEU A 31 32.12 2.37 -3.33
CA LEU A 31 31.02 3.30 -3.13
C LEU A 31 29.71 2.52 -3.16
N TYR A 32 29.08 2.38 -2.00
CA TYR A 32 27.75 1.80 -1.90
C TYR A 32 26.70 2.85 -2.26
N VAL A 33 25.86 2.56 -3.26
CA VAL A 33 24.80 3.47 -3.71
C VAL A 33 23.45 2.77 -3.64
N ASP A 34 22.42 3.52 -3.28
CA ASP A 34 21.05 3.02 -3.34
C ASP A 34 20.56 2.93 -4.78
N GLU A 35 19.72 1.94 -5.08
CA GLU A 35 19.26 1.62 -6.43
C GLU A 35 17.73 1.61 -6.50
N PRO A 36 17.14 1.81 -7.70
CA PRO A 36 15.71 1.65 -7.90
C PRO A 36 15.25 0.23 -7.52
N ARG A 37 14.19 0.14 -6.71
CA ARG A 37 13.62 -1.14 -6.26
C ARG A 37 12.96 -1.90 -7.40
N ARG A 38 12.39 -1.17 -8.36
CA ARG A 38 11.83 -1.73 -9.59
C ARG A 38 12.68 -1.28 -10.76
N PRO A 39 13.12 -2.19 -11.64
CA PRO A 39 13.70 -1.78 -12.90
C PRO A 39 12.67 -0.95 -13.66
N GLU A 40 13.10 0.16 -14.25
CA GLU A 40 12.25 0.98 -15.12
C GLU A 40 11.79 0.11 -16.30
N THR A 41 10.53 -0.32 -16.30
CA THR A 41 10.01 -1.20 -17.36
C THR A 41 9.23 -0.48 -18.44
N THR A 42 9.01 0.84 -18.37
CA THR A 42 8.15 1.49 -19.36
C THR A 42 8.55 2.94 -19.62
N GLY A 43 9.25 3.18 -20.73
CA GLY A 43 9.42 4.53 -21.28
C GLY A 43 10.70 4.73 -22.09
N ALA A 44 11.79 4.09 -21.68
CA ALA A 44 13.05 4.14 -22.44
C ALA A 44 12.95 3.26 -23.70
N PRO A 45 13.26 3.79 -24.90
CA PRO A 45 13.37 2.97 -26.10
C PRO A 45 14.42 1.86 -25.95
N PRO A 46 14.30 0.74 -26.67
CA PRO A 46 15.33 -0.30 -26.70
C PRO A 46 16.72 0.28 -27.01
N GLY A 47 17.71 -0.05 -26.18
CA GLY A 47 19.08 0.45 -26.30
C GLY A 47 19.35 1.79 -25.60
N MET A 48 18.34 2.41 -24.98
CA MET A 48 18.51 3.58 -24.12
C MET A 48 18.64 3.16 -22.65
N PRO A 49 19.60 3.73 -21.89
CA PRO A 49 19.61 3.53 -20.44
C PRO A 49 18.33 4.11 -19.80
N PRO A 50 17.86 3.54 -18.68
CA PRO A 50 16.79 4.13 -17.88
C PRO A 50 17.07 5.60 -17.56
N LEU A 51 16.04 6.43 -17.61
CA LEU A 51 16.17 7.90 -17.52
C LEU A 51 15.57 8.49 -16.24
N ALA A 52 14.86 7.71 -15.42
CA ALA A 52 14.14 8.24 -14.28
C ALA A 52 14.67 7.73 -12.93
N GLY A 53 14.31 8.50 -11.90
CA GLY A 53 14.73 8.30 -10.53
C GLY A 53 16.05 8.98 -10.20
N SER A 54 16.06 9.70 -9.08
CA SER A 54 17.29 10.32 -8.53
C SER A 54 18.39 9.28 -8.29
N LEU A 55 18.03 8.05 -7.90
CA LEU A 55 18.97 6.94 -7.64
C LEU A 55 19.76 6.54 -8.91
N THR A 56 19.07 6.34 -10.03
CA THR A 56 19.69 6.04 -11.33
C THR A 56 20.63 7.15 -11.77
N LEU A 57 20.21 8.41 -11.60
CA LEU A 57 21.02 9.58 -11.95
C LEU A 57 22.27 9.69 -11.07
N TRP A 58 22.18 9.37 -9.78
CA TRP A 58 23.35 9.35 -8.88
C TRP A 58 24.34 8.26 -9.24
N HIS A 59 23.89 7.04 -9.48
CA HIS A 59 24.77 5.94 -9.91
C HIS A 59 25.53 6.31 -11.20
N ARG A 60 24.81 6.88 -12.18
CA ARG A 60 25.39 7.34 -13.44
C ARG A 60 26.39 8.48 -13.24
N ALA A 61 26.02 9.51 -12.49
CA ALA A 61 26.89 10.67 -12.24
C ALA A 61 28.19 10.25 -11.53
N LEU A 62 28.12 9.31 -10.58
CA LEU A 62 29.29 8.77 -9.89
C LEU A 62 30.17 7.95 -10.85
N SER A 63 29.58 7.09 -11.67
CA SER A 63 30.31 6.31 -12.69
C SER A 63 31.05 7.22 -13.70
N GLU A 64 30.39 8.27 -14.17
CA GLU A 64 30.97 9.21 -15.15
C GLU A 64 32.06 10.11 -14.53
N THR A 65 31.87 10.54 -13.27
CA THR A 65 32.84 11.42 -12.58
C THR A 65 34.06 10.65 -12.05
N PHE A 66 33.86 9.39 -11.64
CA PHE A 66 34.90 8.56 -11.02
C PHE A 66 35.04 7.20 -11.72
N PRO A 67 35.56 7.15 -12.96
CA PRO A 67 35.57 5.93 -13.78
C PRO A 67 36.40 4.77 -13.21
N GLY A 68 37.30 5.04 -12.27
CA GLY A 68 38.07 4.01 -11.56
C GLY A 68 37.47 3.57 -10.22
N ALA A 69 36.36 4.17 -9.78
CA ALA A 69 35.71 3.79 -8.53
C ALA A 69 34.93 2.48 -8.69
N ARG A 70 35.04 1.59 -7.70
CA ARG A 70 34.15 0.44 -7.59
C ARG A 70 32.83 0.93 -6.99
N ILE A 71 31.73 0.77 -7.72
CA ILE A 71 30.39 1.12 -7.26
C ILE A 71 29.61 -0.18 -7.04
N GLU A 72 29.01 -0.32 -5.88
CA GLU A 72 28.25 -1.50 -5.46
C GLU A 72 26.85 -1.09 -4.99
N SER A 73 25.87 -1.97 -5.19
CA SER A 73 24.50 -1.73 -4.73
C SER A 73 24.41 -1.85 -3.21
N ALA A 74 23.72 -0.89 -2.58
CA ALA A 74 23.33 -0.94 -1.18
C ALA A 74 21.91 -1.50 -0.99
N LEU A 75 21.21 -1.84 -2.08
CA LEU A 75 19.77 -2.10 -2.07
C LEU A 75 19.38 -3.22 -1.11
N ASP A 76 20.03 -4.38 -1.21
CA ASP A 76 19.68 -5.56 -0.38
C ASP A 76 19.84 -5.27 1.12
N VAL A 77 20.90 -4.56 1.49
CA VAL A 77 21.16 -4.17 2.88
C VAL A 77 20.09 -3.19 3.36
N LEU A 78 19.72 -2.21 2.53
CA LEU A 78 18.67 -1.24 2.87
C LEU A 78 17.29 -1.91 2.99
N VAL A 79 16.97 -2.85 2.10
CA VAL A 79 15.73 -3.64 2.15
C VAL A 79 15.70 -4.46 3.44
N GLU A 80 16.78 -5.17 3.78
CA GLU A 80 16.81 -5.97 5.02
C GLU A 80 16.68 -5.12 6.28
N LEU A 81 17.36 -3.96 6.33
CA LEU A 81 17.27 -3.04 7.47
C LEU A 81 15.88 -2.43 7.60
N ARG A 82 15.27 -1.96 6.50
CA ARG A 82 13.93 -1.37 6.49
C ARG A 82 12.82 -2.40 6.71
N TRP A 83 13.09 -3.68 6.41
CA TRP A 83 12.12 -4.74 6.66
C TRP A 83 11.81 -4.93 8.14
N ARG A 84 12.79 -4.72 9.03
CA ARG A 84 12.63 -4.82 10.49
C ARG A 84 12.51 -3.44 11.12
N LYS A 85 11.29 -3.01 11.41
CA LYS A 85 11.01 -1.72 12.03
C LYS A 85 11.35 -1.78 13.51
N SER A 86 11.99 -0.74 14.02
CA SER A 86 12.18 -0.55 15.46
C SER A 86 10.83 -0.24 16.15
N PRO A 87 10.73 -0.40 17.48
CA PRO A 87 9.51 -0.06 18.21
C PRO A 87 9.05 1.39 18.01
N ARG A 88 10.00 2.31 17.77
CA ARG A 88 9.69 3.73 17.50
C ARG A 88 9.08 3.91 16.12
N GLU A 89 9.56 3.20 15.12
CA GLU A 89 9.01 3.22 13.76
C GLU A 89 7.60 2.64 13.74
N VAL A 90 7.39 1.50 14.38
CA VAL A 90 6.05 0.89 14.54
C VAL A 90 5.09 1.86 15.25
N ALA A 91 5.56 2.62 16.25
CA ALA A 91 4.73 3.62 16.91
C ALA A 91 4.27 4.75 15.96
N VAL A 92 5.16 5.23 15.08
CA VAL A 92 4.79 6.23 14.06
C VAL A 92 3.81 5.64 13.04
N LEU A 93 4.09 4.45 12.53
CA LEU A 93 3.23 3.73 11.58
C LEU A 93 1.83 3.48 12.16
N ARG A 94 1.73 3.16 13.47
CA ARG A 94 0.44 2.98 14.15
C ARG A 94 -0.39 4.27 14.18
N GLU A 95 0.24 5.41 14.44
CA GLU A 95 -0.46 6.71 14.41
C GLU A 95 -0.91 7.07 12.99
N ASN A 96 -0.07 6.80 11.98
CA ASN A 96 -0.43 7.00 10.59
C ASN A 96 -1.61 6.09 10.17
N ALA A 97 -1.58 4.80 10.54
CA ALA A 97 -2.68 3.87 10.29
C ALA A 97 -3.99 4.34 10.95
N ARG A 98 -3.94 4.84 12.19
CA ARG A 98 -5.11 5.43 12.88
C ARG A 98 -5.65 6.67 12.17
N ALA A 99 -4.77 7.51 11.64
CA ALA A 99 -5.18 8.65 10.81
C ALA A 99 -5.85 8.17 9.52
N THR A 100 -5.31 7.13 8.87
CA THR A 100 -5.89 6.53 7.67
C THR A 100 -7.26 5.92 7.93
N VAL A 101 -7.47 5.25 9.06
CA VAL A 101 -8.80 4.74 9.47
C VAL A 101 -9.82 5.88 9.59
N ARG A 102 -9.42 7.03 10.18
CA ARG A 102 -10.29 8.22 10.23
C ARG A 102 -10.59 8.77 8.83
N ALA A 103 -9.58 8.80 7.96
CA ALA A 103 -9.73 9.25 6.59
C ALA A 103 -10.65 8.35 5.75
N LEU A 104 -10.56 7.02 5.91
CA LEU A 104 -11.46 6.07 5.24
C LEU A 104 -12.90 6.25 5.70
N ARG A 105 -13.12 6.48 7.00
CA ARG A 105 -14.44 6.80 7.56
C ARG A 105 -14.99 8.12 7.01
N ALA A 106 -14.15 9.13 6.83
CA ALA A 106 -14.53 10.39 6.20
C ALA A 106 -14.93 10.18 4.73
N ALA A 107 -14.17 9.38 3.98
CA ALA A 107 -14.50 8.99 2.61
C ALA A 107 -15.85 8.27 2.53
N ALA A 108 -16.09 7.30 3.42
CA ALA A 108 -17.36 6.57 3.53
C ALA A 108 -18.56 7.51 3.72
N GLY A 109 -18.40 8.61 4.47
CA GLY A 109 -19.44 9.64 4.63
C GLY A 109 -19.72 10.48 3.38
N ARG A 110 -18.83 10.47 2.38
CA ARG A 110 -18.98 11.17 1.10
C ARG A 110 -19.40 10.26 -0.05
N ILE A 111 -19.33 8.94 0.12
CA ILE A 111 -19.72 7.95 -0.88
C ILE A 111 -21.24 7.79 -0.90
N GLY A 112 -21.83 8.02 -2.07
CA GLY A 112 -23.25 7.80 -2.33
C GLY A 112 -23.65 8.04 -3.79
N PRO A 113 -24.85 7.61 -4.20
CA PRO A 113 -25.33 7.81 -5.56
C PRO A 113 -25.33 9.29 -5.95
N GLY A 114 -24.85 9.60 -7.15
CA GLY A 114 -24.79 10.97 -7.67
C GLY A 114 -23.65 11.83 -7.12
N THR A 115 -22.77 11.27 -6.28
CA THR A 115 -21.52 11.91 -5.85
C THR A 115 -20.37 11.51 -6.76
N THR A 116 -19.29 12.29 -6.82
CA THR A 116 -18.11 11.94 -7.62
C THR A 116 -17.01 11.32 -6.75
N GLN A 117 -16.14 10.53 -7.38
CA GLN A 117 -14.94 9.95 -6.75
C GLN A 117 -14.12 11.03 -6.00
N ARG A 118 -13.85 12.17 -6.66
CA ARG A 118 -13.09 13.27 -6.07
C ARG A 118 -13.65 13.83 -4.77
N ARG A 119 -14.97 13.77 -4.56
CA ARG A 119 -15.54 14.21 -3.27
C ARG A 119 -15.11 13.32 -2.12
N ALA A 120 -14.95 12.02 -2.36
CA ALA A 120 -14.42 11.09 -1.38
C ALA A 120 -12.90 11.27 -1.21
N GLU A 121 -12.14 11.41 -2.31
CA GLU A 121 -10.69 11.71 -2.26
C GLU A 121 -10.38 13.00 -1.47
N ALA A 122 -11.14 14.08 -1.72
CA ALA A 122 -10.97 15.34 -1.00
C ALA A 122 -11.21 15.19 0.52
N ALA A 123 -12.19 14.37 0.91
CA ALA A 123 -12.43 14.08 2.32
C ALA A 123 -11.27 13.28 2.95
N VAL A 124 -10.63 12.37 2.20
CA VAL A 124 -9.42 11.67 2.66
C VAL A 124 -8.29 12.67 2.91
N VAL A 125 -8.01 13.55 1.94
CA VAL A 125 -6.95 14.56 2.08
C VAL A 125 -7.19 15.45 3.31
N SER A 126 -8.40 15.97 3.46
CA SER A 126 -8.78 16.80 4.63
C SER A 126 -8.59 16.04 5.94
N ALA A 127 -9.09 14.81 6.01
CA ALA A 127 -9.02 14.00 7.22
C ALA A 127 -7.60 13.59 7.60
N CYS A 128 -6.70 13.34 6.64
CA CYS A 128 -5.29 13.14 6.94
C CYS A 128 -4.69 14.38 7.60
N LEU A 129 -4.90 15.57 7.02
CA LEU A 129 -4.37 16.83 7.56
C LEU A 129 -4.95 17.16 8.95
N GLU A 130 -6.26 17.03 9.13
CA GLU A 130 -6.96 17.24 10.40
C GLU A 130 -6.50 16.24 11.48
N SER A 131 -6.06 15.05 11.07
CA SER A 131 -5.49 14.03 11.94
C SER A 131 -4.05 14.30 12.38
N GLY A 132 -3.44 15.42 11.94
CA GLY A 132 -2.06 15.77 12.23
C GLY A 132 -1.03 15.08 11.32
N ALA A 133 -1.47 14.37 10.29
CA ALA A 133 -0.60 13.84 9.26
C ALA A 133 -0.09 14.97 8.36
N GLN A 134 1.02 14.75 7.66
CA GLN A 134 1.62 15.69 6.70
C GLN A 134 0.83 15.74 5.37
N GLY A 135 -0.15 14.86 5.20
CA GLY A 135 -0.95 14.67 4.00
C GLY A 135 -1.18 13.18 3.74
N PRO A 136 -1.72 12.83 2.57
CA PRO A 136 -1.81 11.44 2.18
C PRO A 136 -0.42 10.89 1.75
N SER A 137 -0.15 9.60 1.96
CA SER A 137 1.12 8.95 1.58
C SER A 137 1.27 8.75 0.07
N PHE A 138 0.16 8.62 -0.62
CA PHE A 138 0.00 8.62 -2.07
C PHE A 138 -1.34 9.25 -2.42
N TRP A 139 -1.63 9.50 -3.70
CA TRP A 139 -2.93 10.07 -4.08
C TRP A 139 -4.06 9.13 -3.65
N PRO A 140 -5.08 9.58 -2.88
CA PRO A 140 -6.20 8.71 -2.48
C PRO A 140 -6.93 8.12 -3.68
N TRP A 141 -7.21 6.82 -3.67
CA TRP A 141 -8.00 6.18 -4.72
C TRP A 141 -9.39 5.89 -4.20
N THR A 142 -10.40 6.46 -4.85
CA THR A 142 -11.80 6.10 -4.58
C THR A 142 -12.47 5.72 -5.89
N MET A 143 -12.07 4.57 -6.45
CA MET A 143 -12.44 4.15 -7.79
C MET A 143 -13.76 3.38 -7.77
N SER A 144 -14.78 3.89 -8.46
CA SER A 144 -16.13 3.29 -8.47
C SER A 144 -16.44 2.52 -9.74
N GLY A 145 -17.15 1.39 -9.62
CA GLY A 145 -17.66 0.60 -10.74
C GLY A 145 -16.53 0.15 -11.67
N PRO A 146 -16.61 0.40 -13.00
CA PRO A 146 -15.57 -0.01 -13.95
C PRO A 146 -14.17 0.53 -13.65
N ASN A 147 -14.05 1.65 -12.91
CA ASN A 147 -12.74 2.19 -12.56
C ASN A 147 -12.03 1.33 -11.49
N ALA A 148 -12.79 0.57 -10.70
CA ALA A 148 -12.26 -0.19 -9.57
C ALA A 148 -11.44 -1.42 -10.00
N THR A 149 -11.60 -1.87 -11.26
CA THR A 149 -10.89 -3.01 -11.84
C THR A 149 -9.59 -2.61 -12.57
N VAL A 150 -9.26 -1.32 -12.63
CA VAL A 150 -8.06 -0.82 -13.30
C VAL A 150 -6.82 -1.07 -12.43
N ASP A 151 -5.84 -1.81 -12.95
CA ASP A 151 -4.63 -2.25 -12.26
C ASP A 151 -3.52 -1.19 -12.20
N ARG A 152 -3.63 -0.08 -12.96
CA ARG A 152 -2.57 0.94 -13.08
C ARG A 152 -3.08 2.37 -12.99
N LEU A 153 -2.67 3.03 -11.90
CA LEU A 153 -2.81 4.45 -11.57
C LEU A 153 -2.60 5.42 -12.75
N VAL A 154 -1.58 5.17 -13.57
CA VAL A 154 -1.14 6.09 -14.62
C VAL A 154 -2.19 6.26 -15.71
N ARG A 155 -2.99 5.23 -16.01
CA ARG A 155 -4.07 5.36 -17.00
C ARG A 155 -5.17 6.30 -16.50
N SER A 156 -5.51 6.23 -15.22
CA SER A 156 -6.55 7.07 -14.64
C SER A 156 -6.12 8.54 -14.54
N PHE A 157 -4.85 8.86 -14.27
CA PHE A 157 -4.41 10.26 -14.24
C PHE A 157 -4.45 10.98 -15.59
N PHE A 158 -4.35 10.24 -16.69
CA PHE A 158 -4.40 10.80 -18.04
C PHE A 158 -5.79 10.70 -18.69
N ASP A 159 -6.76 10.14 -17.98
CA ASP A 159 -8.16 10.06 -18.38
C ASP A 159 -9.04 10.85 -17.42
N TYR A 160 -9.45 12.05 -17.85
CA TYR A 160 -10.29 12.94 -17.03
C TYR A 160 -11.63 12.31 -16.67
N GLU A 161 -12.21 11.48 -17.55
CA GLU A 161 -13.50 10.82 -17.30
C GLU A 161 -13.36 9.74 -16.20
N HIS A 162 -12.17 9.17 -16.04
CA HIS A 162 -11.88 8.26 -14.93
C HIS A 162 -11.76 8.99 -13.59
N LEU A 163 -11.15 10.17 -13.55
CA LEU A 163 -10.86 10.87 -12.28
C LEU A 163 -12.08 11.46 -11.56
N ASP A 164 -13.17 11.77 -12.27
CA ASP A 164 -14.33 12.46 -11.67
C ASP A 164 -15.67 11.76 -11.99
N ARG A 165 -15.63 10.45 -12.26
CA ARG A 165 -16.84 9.68 -12.54
C ARG A 165 -17.86 9.82 -11.40
N VAL A 166 -19.12 10.01 -11.79
CA VAL A 166 -20.27 10.00 -10.89
C VAL A 166 -20.57 8.57 -10.48
N MET A 167 -20.71 8.32 -9.18
CA MET A 167 -21.02 7.02 -8.61
C MET A 167 -22.51 6.69 -8.81
N GLU A 168 -22.80 5.49 -9.30
CA GLU A 168 -24.16 5.03 -9.59
C GLU A 168 -24.65 4.03 -8.52
N PRO A 169 -25.97 3.94 -8.27
CA PRO A 169 -26.53 2.85 -7.47
C PRO A 169 -26.09 1.48 -8.00
N GLY A 170 -25.80 0.55 -7.09
CA GLY A 170 -25.30 -0.79 -7.42
C GLY A 170 -23.79 -0.88 -7.67
N ASP A 171 -23.09 0.24 -7.87
CA ASP A 171 -21.63 0.22 -7.94
C ASP A 171 -20.98 -0.11 -6.59
N LEU A 172 -19.82 -0.76 -6.65
CA LEU A 172 -18.84 -0.78 -5.57
C LEU A 172 -17.78 0.30 -5.77
N VAL A 173 -17.16 0.76 -4.68
CA VAL A 173 -16.03 1.69 -4.69
C VAL A 173 -14.84 1.05 -3.97
N ARG A 174 -13.72 0.90 -4.66
CA ARG A 174 -12.42 0.61 -4.04
C ARG A 174 -11.90 1.90 -3.44
N VAL A 175 -11.82 1.96 -2.12
CA VAL A 175 -11.13 3.02 -1.37
C VAL A 175 -9.77 2.48 -0.95
N ASP A 176 -8.70 3.07 -1.45
CA ASP A 176 -7.32 2.65 -1.22
C ASP A 176 -6.49 3.91 -0.96
N ILE A 177 -6.05 4.06 0.29
CA ILE A 177 -5.60 5.33 0.84
C ILE A 177 -4.53 5.13 1.92
N GLY A 178 -3.76 6.18 2.15
CA GLY A 178 -2.83 6.22 3.27
C GLY A 178 -2.56 7.64 3.72
N CYS A 179 -2.24 7.81 5.01
CA CYS A 179 -1.81 9.09 5.57
C CYS A 179 -0.31 8.98 5.91
N ALA A 180 0.45 10.05 5.70
CA ALA A 180 1.89 10.09 5.97
C ALA A 180 2.23 11.02 7.13
N GLY A 181 3.18 10.61 7.97
CA GLY A 181 3.61 11.37 9.13
C GLY A 181 4.96 10.89 9.65
N GLY A 182 5.79 11.83 10.12
CA GLY A 182 7.10 11.52 10.70
C GLY A 182 8.10 10.90 9.72
N GLY A 183 7.87 11.04 8.40
CA GLY A 183 8.67 10.40 7.36
C GLY A 183 8.25 8.97 7.01
N TYR A 184 7.09 8.50 7.51
CA TYR A 184 6.54 7.17 7.23
C TYR A 184 5.16 7.29 6.55
N GLY A 185 4.82 6.32 5.72
CA GLY A 185 3.50 6.19 5.08
C GLY A 185 2.60 5.19 5.80
N ALA A 186 1.33 5.19 5.42
CA ALA A 186 0.37 4.12 5.71
C ALA A 186 -0.26 3.64 4.39
N ASP A 187 -0.90 2.48 4.43
CA ASP A 187 -1.63 1.88 3.30
C ASP A 187 -2.79 1.04 3.82
N VAL A 188 -4.02 1.46 3.54
CA VAL A 188 -5.24 0.82 4.03
C VAL A 188 -6.34 0.99 3.00
N GLY A 189 -7.09 -0.08 2.76
CA GLY A 189 -8.18 -0.04 1.80
C GLY A 189 -9.35 -0.94 2.11
N ARG A 190 -10.49 -0.58 1.54
CA ARG A 190 -11.78 -1.26 1.67
C ARG A 190 -12.61 -1.05 0.40
N THR A 191 -13.32 -2.08 -0.02
CA THR A 191 -14.46 -1.92 -0.93
C THR A 191 -15.72 -1.52 -0.16
N LEU A 192 -16.40 -0.48 -0.63
CA LEU A 192 -17.64 0.04 -0.06
C LEU A 192 -18.75 0.09 -1.13
N PRO A 193 -20.00 -0.30 -0.80
CA PRO A 193 -21.11 -0.19 -1.75
C PRO A 193 -21.60 1.26 -1.86
N VAL A 194 -21.73 1.77 -3.09
CA VAL A 194 -22.23 3.14 -3.34
C VAL A 194 -23.62 3.34 -2.76
N SER A 195 -24.52 2.37 -2.92
CA SER A 195 -25.87 2.44 -2.34
C SER A 195 -25.87 2.45 -0.81
N GLY A 196 -24.77 2.04 -0.17
CA GLY A 196 -24.63 1.88 1.28
C GLY A 196 -24.89 0.46 1.79
N ARG A 197 -25.30 -0.46 0.91
CA ARG A 197 -25.40 -1.91 1.17
C ARG A 197 -24.93 -2.67 -0.06
N PHE A 198 -24.29 -3.81 0.16
CA PHE A 198 -23.94 -4.75 -0.92
C PHE A 198 -25.23 -5.32 -1.52
N GLU A 199 -25.28 -5.44 -2.85
CA GLU A 199 -26.45 -5.88 -3.61
C GLU A 199 -26.18 -7.23 -4.30
N GLY A 200 -27.22 -8.07 -4.44
CA GLY A 200 -27.09 -9.37 -5.12
C GLY A 200 -25.97 -10.24 -4.55
N ALA A 201 -25.09 -10.72 -5.43
CA ALA A 201 -23.95 -11.58 -5.06
C ALA A 201 -22.78 -10.82 -4.39
N GLN A 202 -22.78 -9.48 -4.37
CA GLN A 202 -21.65 -8.70 -3.88
C GLN A 202 -21.33 -9.00 -2.41
N ALA A 203 -22.34 -9.22 -1.57
CA ALA A 203 -22.14 -9.55 -0.17
C ALA A 203 -21.45 -10.91 0.01
N GLU A 204 -21.87 -11.92 -0.77
CA GLU A 204 -21.29 -13.26 -0.74
C GLU A 204 -19.83 -13.25 -1.19
N VAL A 205 -19.51 -12.56 -2.28
CA VAL A 205 -18.12 -12.41 -2.78
C VAL A 205 -17.25 -11.66 -1.77
N TRP A 206 -17.77 -10.56 -1.20
CA TRP A 206 -17.04 -9.78 -0.20
C TRP A 206 -16.76 -10.60 1.07
N ASP A 207 -17.77 -11.27 1.61
CA ASP A 207 -17.60 -12.04 2.83
C ASP A 207 -16.71 -13.28 2.59
N LEU A 208 -16.69 -13.86 1.39
CA LEU A 208 -15.71 -14.87 0.97
C LEU A 208 -14.27 -14.32 0.99
N LEU A 209 -14.03 -13.13 0.42
CA LEU A 209 -12.73 -12.45 0.45
C LEU A 209 -12.27 -12.23 1.90
N VAL A 210 -13.19 -11.77 2.77
CA VAL A 210 -12.93 -11.58 4.20
C VAL A 210 -12.51 -12.88 4.88
N GLU A 211 -13.17 -14.00 4.58
CA GLU A 211 -12.79 -15.31 5.15
C GLU A 211 -11.36 -15.72 4.75
N GLY A 212 -11.02 -15.56 3.47
CA GLY A 212 -9.66 -15.79 2.99
C GLY A 212 -8.63 -14.87 3.65
N TYR A 213 -8.96 -13.59 3.79
CA TYR A 213 -8.12 -12.60 4.46
C TYR A 213 -7.87 -13.00 5.92
N LEU A 214 -8.91 -13.32 6.70
CA LEU A 214 -8.77 -13.67 8.11
C LEU A 214 -7.91 -14.92 8.31
N ALA A 215 -8.07 -15.94 7.47
CA ALA A 215 -7.23 -17.14 7.55
C ALA A 215 -5.75 -16.87 7.21
N GLY A 216 -5.47 -15.96 6.28
CA GLY A 216 -4.11 -15.51 6.01
C GLY A 216 -3.54 -14.71 7.18
N LEU A 217 -4.31 -13.76 7.71
CA LEU A 217 -3.96 -12.94 8.86
C LEU A 217 -3.60 -13.81 10.08
N ASP A 218 -4.44 -14.79 10.41
CA ASP A 218 -4.24 -15.72 11.53
C ASP A 218 -2.93 -16.53 11.41
N ALA A 219 -2.45 -16.77 10.20
CA ALA A 219 -1.18 -17.46 9.96
C ALA A 219 0.05 -16.56 10.15
N MET A 220 -0.10 -15.23 10.25
CA MET A 220 1.03 -14.31 10.33
C MET A 220 1.71 -14.37 11.70
N ALA A 221 2.94 -14.84 11.71
CA ALA A 221 3.84 -14.87 12.86
C ALA A 221 5.31 -14.83 12.40
N PRO A 222 6.28 -14.53 13.28
CA PRO A 222 7.70 -14.62 12.95
C PRO A 222 8.08 -16.00 12.39
N GLY A 223 8.84 -16.02 11.29
CA GLY A 223 9.31 -17.24 10.64
C GLY A 223 8.37 -17.81 9.58
N VAL A 224 7.11 -17.36 9.54
CA VAL A 224 6.16 -17.76 8.49
C VAL A 224 6.47 -17.01 7.20
N SER A 225 6.42 -17.71 6.06
CA SER A 225 6.60 -17.08 4.75
C SER A 225 5.30 -16.46 4.22
N LEU A 226 5.41 -15.48 3.32
CA LEU A 226 4.25 -14.94 2.59
C LEU A 226 3.55 -16.02 1.75
N SER A 227 4.25 -17.07 1.32
CA SER A 227 3.64 -18.20 0.63
C SER A 227 2.81 -19.09 1.58
N GLU A 228 3.23 -19.24 2.83
CA GLU A 228 2.45 -19.96 3.87
C GLU A 228 1.19 -19.17 4.27
N VAL A 229 1.30 -17.84 4.44
CA VAL A 229 0.15 -16.95 4.66
C VAL A 229 -0.86 -17.08 3.51
N ARG A 230 -0.37 -17.05 2.27
CA ARG A 230 -1.20 -17.27 1.07
C ARG A 230 -1.84 -18.66 1.07
N ALA A 231 -1.10 -19.70 1.43
CA ALA A 231 -1.61 -21.06 1.47
C ALA A 231 -2.75 -21.21 2.49
N ALA A 232 -2.66 -20.55 3.66
CA ALA A 232 -3.72 -20.53 4.66
C ALA A 232 -5.00 -19.85 4.12
N SER A 233 -4.84 -18.68 3.49
CA SER A 233 -5.93 -17.97 2.81
C SER A 233 -6.64 -18.85 1.78
N ARG A 234 -5.87 -19.44 0.86
CA ARG A 234 -6.38 -20.33 -0.20
C ARG A 234 -7.04 -21.60 0.33
N ALA A 235 -6.50 -22.18 1.40
CA ALA A 235 -7.11 -23.34 2.04
C ALA A 235 -8.51 -23.01 2.59
N ARG A 236 -8.68 -21.82 3.18
CA ARG A 236 -9.98 -21.35 3.66
C ARG A 236 -10.97 -21.15 2.51
N ILE A 237 -10.55 -20.48 1.44
CA ILE A 237 -11.38 -20.26 0.24
C ILE A 237 -11.83 -21.60 -0.37
N ARG A 238 -10.90 -22.55 -0.55
CA ARG A 238 -11.23 -23.90 -1.08
C ARG A 238 -12.22 -24.65 -0.20
N GLY A 239 -12.12 -24.51 1.12
CA GLY A 239 -13.04 -25.13 2.06
C GLY A 239 -14.47 -24.59 1.95
N LEU A 240 -14.62 -23.29 1.64
CA LEU A 240 -15.91 -22.63 1.49
C LEU A 240 -16.52 -22.76 0.09
N ALA A 241 -15.71 -23.02 -0.94
CA ALA A 241 -16.16 -23.09 -2.33
C ALA A 241 -17.40 -23.98 -2.58
N PRO A 242 -17.58 -25.14 -1.90
CA PRO A 242 -18.79 -25.98 -2.07
C PRO A 242 -20.08 -25.36 -1.51
N GLU A 243 -19.98 -24.38 -0.62
CA GLU A 243 -21.11 -23.73 0.06
C GLU A 243 -21.61 -22.47 -0.68
N LEU A 244 -20.92 -22.05 -1.75
CA LEU A 244 -21.22 -20.83 -2.48
C LEU A 244 -22.44 -20.98 -3.40
N GLU A 245 -23.38 -20.04 -3.29
CA GLU A 245 -24.67 -20.04 -3.97
C GLU A 245 -24.60 -19.35 -5.34
N SER A 246 -23.94 -18.19 -5.43
CA SER A 246 -23.86 -17.42 -6.69
C SER A 246 -22.73 -17.86 -7.62
N ASP A 247 -22.94 -17.65 -8.93
CA ASP A 247 -21.89 -17.88 -9.93
C ASP A 247 -20.70 -16.94 -9.73
N ALA A 248 -20.95 -15.68 -9.37
CA ALA A 248 -19.92 -14.70 -9.08
C ALA A 248 -19.02 -15.13 -7.89
N ALA A 249 -19.60 -15.65 -6.80
CA ALA A 249 -18.82 -16.16 -5.68
C ALA A 249 -17.99 -17.39 -6.07
N ARG A 250 -18.56 -18.32 -6.84
CA ARG A 250 -17.82 -19.48 -7.36
C ARG A 250 -16.65 -19.08 -8.26
N GLU A 251 -16.82 -18.05 -9.08
CA GLU A 251 -15.74 -17.48 -9.89
C GLU A 251 -14.69 -16.80 -9.02
N ALA A 252 -15.10 -15.97 -8.05
CA ALA A 252 -14.20 -15.34 -7.09
C ALA A 252 -13.35 -16.37 -6.35
N ALA A 253 -13.94 -17.47 -5.89
CA ALA A 253 -13.22 -18.55 -5.21
C ALA A 253 -12.13 -19.18 -6.09
N ARG A 254 -12.38 -19.34 -7.39
CA ARG A 254 -11.38 -19.86 -8.33
C ARG A 254 -10.24 -18.88 -8.55
N LEU A 255 -10.56 -17.59 -8.72
CA LEU A 255 -9.57 -16.53 -8.93
C LEU A 255 -8.69 -16.32 -7.69
N LEU A 256 -9.29 -16.35 -6.50
CA LEU A 256 -8.59 -16.23 -5.21
C LEU A 256 -7.74 -17.46 -4.88
N ASP A 257 -8.04 -18.63 -5.46
CA ASP A 257 -7.20 -19.83 -5.37
C ASP A 257 -6.07 -19.85 -6.42
N ASP A 258 -6.04 -18.91 -7.36
CA ASP A 258 -4.96 -18.80 -8.34
C ASP A 258 -3.72 -18.10 -7.74
N ASP A 259 -2.52 -18.55 -8.15
CA ASP A 259 -1.26 -18.09 -7.55
C ASP A 259 -0.85 -16.68 -8.00
N GLY A 260 -1.50 -16.13 -9.04
CA GLY A 260 -1.28 -14.78 -9.54
C GLY A 260 -1.95 -13.65 -8.75
N SER A 261 -2.86 -13.96 -7.81
CA SER A 261 -3.79 -13.01 -7.17
C SER A 261 -3.29 -12.32 -5.89
N TRP A 262 -2.09 -12.66 -5.41
CA TRP A 262 -1.67 -12.30 -4.06
C TRP A 262 -0.87 -11.00 -4.00
N HIS A 263 -1.31 -10.08 -3.15
CA HIS A 263 -0.68 -8.78 -2.96
C HIS A 263 -0.45 -8.53 -1.46
N ALA A 264 0.83 -8.44 -1.10
CA ALA A 264 1.30 -7.96 0.19
C ALA A 264 2.65 -7.29 -0.04
N HIS A 265 2.86 -6.12 0.56
CA HIS A 265 4.12 -5.38 0.47
C HIS A 265 4.54 -4.83 1.83
N GLY A 266 5.81 -4.44 1.97
CA GLY A 266 6.25 -3.74 3.17
C GLY A 266 5.66 -2.33 3.23
N VAL A 267 5.46 -1.82 4.45
CA VAL A 267 5.08 -0.41 4.68
C VAL A 267 6.07 0.21 5.65
N GLY A 268 6.58 1.40 5.32
CA GLY A 268 7.59 2.07 6.11
C GLY A 268 7.78 3.52 5.68
N VAL A 269 9.00 3.87 5.26
CA VAL A 269 9.32 5.21 4.75
C VAL A 269 8.54 5.50 3.46
N GLU A 270 8.30 4.45 2.68
CA GLU A 270 7.40 4.44 1.53
C GLU A 270 6.17 3.59 1.90
N SER A 271 4.99 3.90 1.35
CA SER A 271 3.80 3.04 1.58
C SER A 271 3.98 1.68 0.92
N GLY A 272 4.58 1.64 -0.29
CA GLY A 272 4.93 0.42 -1.02
C GLY A 272 6.41 0.06 -0.96
N GLU A 273 6.88 -0.53 0.14
CA GLU A 273 8.24 -1.09 0.25
C GLU A 273 8.30 -2.54 -0.25
N GLU A 274 9.49 -2.99 -0.68
CA GLU A 274 9.71 -4.40 -1.04
C GLU A 274 9.44 -5.32 0.16
N ALA A 275 8.73 -6.43 -0.09
CA ALA A 275 8.48 -7.44 0.92
C ALA A 275 9.59 -8.49 0.94
N MET A 276 10.03 -8.91 2.12
CA MET A 276 10.83 -10.14 2.20
C MET A 276 9.91 -11.36 2.24
N ALA A 277 10.41 -12.48 1.72
CA ALA A 277 9.65 -13.73 1.67
C ALA A 277 9.24 -14.26 3.05
N VAL A 278 10.03 -14.01 4.10
CA VAL A 278 9.82 -14.51 5.47
C VAL A 278 9.54 -13.36 6.42
N LEU A 279 8.43 -13.48 7.15
CA LEU A 279 8.02 -12.56 8.18
C LEU A 279 8.99 -12.60 9.38
N ARG A 280 9.32 -11.42 9.90
CA ARG A 280 10.23 -11.26 11.03
C ARG A 280 9.53 -10.37 12.05
N GLU A 281 9.81 -10.56 13.34
CA GLU A 281 9.37 -9.59 14.35
C GLU A 281 9.83 -8.17 13.96
N GLY A 282 8.89 -7.22 14.01
CA GLY A 282 9.09 -5.85 13.55
C GLY A 282 8.80 -5.63 12.06
N SER A 283 8.47 -6.66 11.28
CA SER A 283 7.94 -6.46 9.93
C SER A 283 6.60 -5.73 9.99
N VAL A 284 6.42 -4.73 9.12
CA VAL A 284 5.13 -4.05 8.93
C VAL A 284 4.78 -4.12 7.45
N LEU A 285 3.57 -4.58 7.16
CA LEU A 285 3.07 -4.94 5.84
C LEU A 285 1.75 -4.23 5.56
N ALA A 286 1.44 -4.02 4.29
CA ALA A 286 0.09 -3.95 3.81
C ALA A 286 -0.31 -5.34 3.35
N TYR A 287 -1.43 -5.86 3.86
CA TYR A 287 -1.97 -7.15 3.44
C TYR A 287 -3.28 -6.94 2.68
N GLU A 288 -3.23 -7.07 1.36
CA GLU A 288 -4.20 -6.49 0.42
C GLU A 288 -4.79 -7.50 -0.59
N PRO A 289 -5.45 -8.60 -0.16
CA PRO A 289 -6.12 -9.48 -1.11
C PRO A 289 -7.19 -8.74 -1.92
N MET A 290 -7.24 -9.06 -3.21
CA MET A 290 -8.15 -8.44 -4.16
C MET A 290 -8.72 -9.47 -5.13
N VAL A 291 -9.97 -9.28 -5.54
CA VAL A 291 -10.56 -10.01 -6.66
C VAL A 291 -11.49 -9.11 -7.45
N ALA A 292 -11.50 -9.26 -8.78
CA ALA A 292 -12.48 -8.64 -9.64
C ALA A 292 -13.31 -9.75 -10.32
N VAL A 293 -14.63 -9.65 -10.23
CA VAL A 293 -15.59 -10.56 -10.87
C VAL A 293 -16.70 -9.75 -11.50
N ASP A 294 -17.11 -10.14 -12.70
CA ASP A 294 -18.06 -9.39 -13.51
C ASP A 294 -17.63 -7.92 -13.72
N ARG A 295 -18.36 -6.98 -13.12
CA ARG A 295 -18.11 -5.53 -13.15
C ARG A 295 -17.57 -4.98 -11.83
N ASP A 296 -17.46 -5.82 -10.81
CA ASP A 296 -17.20 -5.43 -9.43
C ASP A 296 -15.78 -5.80 -9.00
N ALA A 297 -15.19 -4.96 -8.16
CA ALA A 297 -13.88 -5.19 -7.55
C ALA A 297 -13.96 -5.17 -6.03
N PHE A 298 -13.37 -6.18 -5.41
CA PHE A 298 -13.36 -6.42 -3.99
C PHE A 298 -11.93 -6.31 -3.50
N TYR A 299 -11.67 -5.31 -2.66
CA TYR A 299 -10.35 -4.93 -2.15
C TYR A 299 -10.42 -4.81 -0.64
N LEU A 300 -9.56 -5.53 0.07
CA LEU A 300 -9.47 -5.49 1.51
C LEU A 300 -8.00 -5.38 1.89
N GLU A 301 -7.62 -4.30 2.54
CA GLU A 301 -6.24 -4.04 2.91
C GLU A 301 -6.09 -3.49 4.32
N ASP A 302 -5.21 -4.10 5.11
CA ASP A 302 -4.82 -3.58 6.42
C ASP A 302 -3.31 -3.54 6.61
N MET A 303 -2.89 -2.63 7.49
CA MET A 303 -1.51 -2.58 7.97
C MET A 303 -1.30 -3.56 9.11
N ILE A 304 -0.40 -4.52 8.91
CA ILE A 304 -0.11 -5.59 9.87
C ILE A 304 1.32 -5.44 10.38
N ALA A 305 1.50 -5.37 11.70
CA ALA A 305 2.81 -5.47 12.35
C ALA A 305 3.02 -6.88 12.90
N VAL A 306 4.13 -7.52 12.56
CA VAL A 306 4.49 -8.84 13.09
C VAL A 306 5.12 -8.66 14.47
N THR A 307 4.53 -9.27 15.49
CA THR A 307 4.98 -9.23 16.89
C THR A 307 5.86 -10.43 17.22
N GLY A 308 6.36 -10.55 18.45
CA GLY A 308 7.19 -11.70 18.86
C GLY A 308 6.45 -13.05 18.87
N ASP A 309 5.11 -13.04 18.91
CA ASP A 309 4.25 -14.23 19.05
C ASP A 309 3.10 -14.30 18.03
N GLY A 310 3.03 -13.37 17.08
CA GLY A 310 1.97 -13.31 16.10
C GLY A 310 1.99 -12.00 15.32
N HIS A 311 0.86 -11.30 15.32
CA HIS A 311 0.68 -10.04 14.60
C HIS A 311 -0.24 -9.06 15.35
N GLU A 312 -0.21 -7.80 14.94
CA GLU A 312 -1.09 -6.72 15.37
C GLU A 312 -1.63 -6.00 14.13
N VAL A 313 -2.95 -5.84 14.05
CA VAL A 313 -3.59 -4.99 13.02
C VAL A 313 -3.48 -3.53 13.45
N LEU A 314 -2.58 -2.76 12.82
CA LEU A 314 -2.37 -1.34 13.12
C LEU A 314 -3.54 -0.45 12.67
N SER A 315 -4.23 -0.86 11.59
CA SER A 315 -5.40 -0.20 11.02
C SER A 315 -6.74 -0.68 11.61
N ALA A 316 -6.71 -1.20 12.84
CA ALA A 316 -7.93 -1.65 13.52
C ALA A 316 -8.97 -0.51 13.63
N GLY A 317 -10.25 -0.90 13.57
CA GLY A 317 -11.37 0.03 13.67
C GLY A 317 -12.12 0.27 12.37
N LEU A 318 -11.88 -0.52 11.33
CA LEU A 318 -12.75 -0.64 10.16
C LEU A 318 -13.51 -1.98 10.21
N PRO A 319 -14.80 -2.02 9.84
CA PRO A 319 -15.55 -3.26 9.81
C PRO A 319 -15.08 -4.18 8.68
N TYR A 320 -15.28 -5.49 8.88
CA TYR A 320 -15.00 -6.48 7.84
C TYR A 320 -16.30 -6.97 7.21
N ARG A 321 -17.32 -7.34 7.99
CA ARG A 321 -18.50 -8.01 7.42
C ARG A 321 -19.37 -7.05 6.62
N SER A 322 -19.96 -7.54 5.54
CA SER A 322 -20.86 -6.77 4.67
C SER A 322 -21.94 -5.98 5.43
N GLY A 323 -22.58 -6.63 6.42
CA GLY A 323 -23.59 -6.00 7.29
C GLY A 323 -23.05 -4.95 8.27
N GLU A 324 -21.78 -5.02 8.65
CA GLU A 324 -21.11 -4.03 9.49
C GLU A 324 -20.69 -2.80 8.67
N ILE A 325 -20.21 -3.02 7.46
CA ILE A 325 -19.93 -1.95 6.49
C ILE A 325 -21.20 -1.17 6.18
N ALA A 326 -22.34 -1.83 6.01
CA ALA A 326 -23.62 -1.16 5.82
C ALA A 326 -23.96 -0.20 6.98
N ARG A 327 -23.75 -0.63 8.23
CA ARG A 327 -23.96 0.21 9.42
C ARG A 327 -22.99 1.39 9.49
N LEU A 328 -21.72 1.18 9.10
CA LEU A 328 -20.75 2.26 8.98
C LEU A 328 -21.23 3.33 7.98
N MET A 329 -21.66 2.91 6.80
CA MET A 329 -22.12 3.79 5.73
C MET A 329 -23.35 4.61 6.14
N GLU A 330 -24.32 3.98 6.84
CA GLU A 330 -25.49 4.67 7.39
C GLU A 330 -25.12 5.71 8.44
N GLY A 331 -24.28 5.34 9.41
CA GLY A 331 -23.82 6.24 10.46
C GLY A 331 -23.08 7.46 9.91
N SER A 332 -22.18 7.26 8.96
CA SER A 332 -21.38 8.33 8.35
C SER A 332 -22.24 9.34 7.56
N ARG A 333 -23.29 8.88 6.87
CA ARG A 333 -24.23 9.78 6.15
C ARG A 333 -25.06 10.63 7.10
N SER A 334 -25.44 10.08 8.25
CA SER A 334 -26.24 10.81 9.26
C SER A 334 -25.44 11.87 10.02
N GLY A 335 -24.12 11.72 10.14
CA GLY A 335 -23.23 12.65 10.82
C GLY A 335 -22.79 13.85 9.99
N GLY A 336 -22.73 13.73 8.65
CA GLY A 336 -22.31 14.80 7.74
C GLY A 336 -23.39 15.83 7.37
N ALA A 337 -24.62 15.66 7.87
CA ALA A 337 -25.76 16.54 7.62
C ALA A 337 -26.04 17.54 8.78
N ARG A 338 -25.09 17.71 9.71
CA ARG A 338 -25.17 18.68 10.82
C ARG A 338 -24.08 19.72 10.75
#